data_AF-A0A8S3G6D3-F1
#
_entry.id   AF-A0A8S3G6D3-F1
#
_cell.length_a   1.000
_cell.length_b   1.000
_cell.length_c   1.000
_cell.angle_alpha   90.00
_cell.angle_beta   90.00
_cell.angle_gamma   90.00
#
_symmetry.space_group_name_H-M   'P 1'
#
loop_
_entity.id
_entity.type
_entity.pdbx_description
1 polymer ?
#
loop_
_entity_poly.entity_id
_entity_poly.type
_entity_poly.pdbx_seq_one_letter_code
_entity_poly.pdbx_strand_id
1 'polypeptide(L)'
;SSLSSVTIDQLTQVFTFEIYELKGLKKSLGFTTSDGNFHLRLGHRKLLEHLLSLVHAKKAVSVKNRELSNNFIENDINKKLIELLKHQTPNLSDGYNVSILIPWIINIFQNLKTTKNKYSYDMHIQQFALLIYMLGGRNCYEFLRLNLSGSLPHISNMESLIRNQEMRMTESEFQFQLIKEHLKSNKCNYVFIAEDATSSICRIDYDATSNSFIGFSS
;
A
#
# COMPACT_ATOMS: atom_id res chain seq x y z
N SER A 1 7.78 13.68 20.70
CA SER A 1 6.70 14.39 19.98
C SER A 1 5.46 13.51 20.00
N SER A 2 4.36 14.01 20.55
CA SER A 2 3.07 13.31 20.59
C SER A 2 2.47 13.24 19.18
N LEU A 3 2.80 12.20 18.41
CA LEU A 3 2.12 11.92 17.16
C LEU A 3 0.68 11.50 17.47
N SER A 4 -0.27 12.36 17.09
CA SER A 4 -1.70 12.10 17.12
C SER A 4 -2.01 10.75 16.48
N SER A 5 -2.82 9.94 17.16
CA SER A 5 -3.35 8.67 16.66
C SER A 5 -3.95 8.82 15.26
N VAL A 6 -3.57 7.94 14.33
CA VAL A 6 -4.19 7.88 13.00
C VAL A 6 -5.69 7.68 13.13
N THR A 7 -6.46 8.59 12.56
CA THR A 7 -7.92 8.46 12.46
C THR A 7 -8.29 7.75 11.17
N ILE A 8 -9.49 7.19 11.12
CA ILE A 8 -10.01 6.59 9.89
C ILE A 8 -10.10 7.61 8.78
N ASP A 9 -10.44 8.85 9.11
CA ASP A 9 -10.54 9.92 8.13
C ASP A 9 -9.18 10.22 7.46
N GLN A 10 -8.06 10.02 8.18
CA GLN A 10 -6.72 10.10 7.58
C GLN A 10 -6.40 8.89 6.69
N LEU A 11 -6.91 7.70 7.02
CA LEU A 11 -6.78 6.52 6.17
C LEU A 11 -7.67 6.60 4.92
N THR A 12 -8.86 7.21 5.03
CA THR A 12 -9.79 7.38 3.91
C THR A 12 -9.34 8.46 2.95
N GLN A 13 -8.59 9.46 3.40
CA GLN A 13 -7.98 10.49 2.55
C GLN A 13 -7.06 9.90 1.47
N VAL A 14 -6.40 8.77 1.70
CA VAL A 14 -5.60 8.11 0.65
C VAL A 14 -6.48 7.65 -0.52
N PHE A 15 -7.77 7.42 -0.27
CA PHE A 15 -8.73 7.01 -1.29
C PHE A 15 -9.48 8.19 -1.93
N THR A 16 -9.21 9.45 -1.56
CA THR A 16 -9.81 10.61 -2.24
C THR A 16 -9.07 10.95 -3.54
N PHE A 17 -7.78 10.62 -3.67
CA PHE A 17 -6.99 10.85 -4.91
C PHE A 17 -7.61 10.17 -6.14
N GLU A 18 -7.99 10.93 -7.17
CA GLU A 18 -8.58 10.40 -8.40
C GLU A 18 -7.55 9.62 -9.23
N ILE A 19 -7.50 8.30 -8.99
CA ILE A 19 -6.56 7.39 -9.64
C ILE A 19 -7.37 6.26 -10.27
N TYR A 20 -7.22 6.09 -11.59
CA TYR A 20 -8.01 5.16 -12.38
C TYR A 20 -7.78 3.70 -11.95
N GLU A 21 -6.54 3.37 -11.63
CA GLU A 21 -6.08 2.05 -11.16
C GLU A 21 -6.72 1.68 -9.82
N LEU A 22 -7.02 2.69 -8.99
CA LEU A 22 -7.72 2.49 -7.71
C LEU A 22 -9.24 2.48 -7.87
N LYS A 23 -9.81 2.70 -9.06
CA LYS A 23 -11.27 2.78 -9.25
C LYS A 23 -11.99 1.50 -8.85
N GLY A 24 -11.39 0.34 -9.17
CA GLY A 24 -11.90 -0.98 -8.73
C GLY A 24 -11.88 -1.13 -7.21
N LEU A 25 -10.76 -0.76 -6.58
CA LEU A 25 -10.58 -0.82 -5.13
C LEU A 25 -11.50 0.18 -4.40
N LYS A 26 -11.61 1.41 -4.88
CA LYS A 26 -12.53 2.43 -4.35
C LYS A 26 -13.97 1.92 -4.38
N LYS A 27 -14.40 1.33 -5.50
CA LYS A 27 -15.76 0.78 -5.66
C LYS A 27 -16.06 -0.39 -4.72
N SER A 28 -15.05 -1.21 -4.41
CA SER A 28 -15.21 -2.34 -3.49
C SER A 28 -15.21 -1.89 -2.02
N LEU A 29 -14.40 -0.88 -1.69
CA LEU A 29 -14.24 -0.39 -0.30
C LEU A 29 -15.29 0.62 0.12
N GLY A 30 -15.81 1.42 -0.81
CA GLY A 30 -16.61 2.59 -0.51
C GLY A 30 -17.37 3.14 -1.71
N PHE A 31 -17.80 4.39 -1.57
CA PHE A 31 -18.40 5.19 -2.62
C PHE A 31 -17.96 6.65 -2.46
N THR A 32 -17.84 7.36 -3.57
CA THR A 32 -17.57 8.80 -3.56
C THR A 32 -18.88 9.55 -3.71
N THR A 33 -19.13 10.56 -2.88
CA THR A 33 -20.29 11.45 -3.02
C THR A 33 -20.07 12.48 -4.14
N SER A 34 -21.14 13.16 -4.54
CA SER A 34 -21.09 14.27 -5.52
C SER A 34 -20.06 15.35 -5.16
N ASP A 35 -19.74 15.47 -3.87
CA ASP A 35 -18.89 16.52 -3.33
C ASP A 35 -17.40 16.09 -3.30
N GLY A 36 -17.06 14.96 -3.92
CA GLY A 36 -15.68 14.44 -4.01
C GLY A 36 -15.20 13.68 -2.77
N ASN A 37 -16.03 13.54 -1.73
CA ASN A 37 -15.67 12.84 -0.50
C ASN A 37 -15.81 11.32 -0.63
N PHE A 38 -14.79 10.57 -0.21
CA PHE A 38 -14.83 9.11 -0.21
C PHE A 38 -15.35 8.56 1.12
N HIS A 39 -16.41 7.76 1.05
CA HIS A 39 -17.04 7.10 2.20
C HIS A 39 -16.79 5.59 2.14
N LEU A 40 -16.12 5.05 3.16
CA LEU A 40 -15.99 3.59 3.30
C LEU A 40 -17.34 2.95 3.66
N ARG A 41 -17.61 1.78 3.07
CA ARG A 41 -18.76 0.96 3.43
C ARG A 41 -18.69 0.61 4.91
N LEU A 42 -19.84 0.61 5.58
CA LEU A 42 -19.95 0.47 7.04
C LEU A 42 -19.21 -0.78 7.57
N GLY A 43 -19.24 -1.90 6.85
CA GLY A 43 -18.52 -3.12 7.23
C GLY A 43 -17.01 -2.93 7.28
N HIS A 44 -16.42 -2.36 6.24
CA HIS A 44 -14.99 -2.07 6.19
C HIS A 44 -14.58 -0.98 7.19
N ARG A 45 -15.44 0.02 7.41
CA ARG A 45 -15.23 1.07 8.42
C ARG A 45 -15.14 0.46 9.82
N LYS A 46 -16.12 -0.34 10.24
CA LYS A 46 -16.12 -1.02 11.55
C LYS A 46 -14.87 -1.88 11.74
N LEU A 47 -14.42 -2.51 10.66
CA LEU A 47 -13.23 -3.35 10.68
C LEU A 47 -11.94 -2.53 10.88
N LEU A 48 -11.83 -1.37 10.21
CA LEU A 48 -10.75 -0.41 10.43
C LEU A 48 -10.80 0.21 11.83
N GLU A 49 -11.99 0.56 12.35
CA GLU A 49 -12.19 1.04 13.74
C GLU A 49 -11.66 0.03 14.74
N HIS A 50 -11.99 -1.24 14.51
CA HIS A 50 -11.55 -2.34 15.36
C HIS A 50 -10.04 -2.60 15.26
N LEU A 51 -9.47 -2.51 14.06
CA LEU A 51 -8.01 -2.61 13.88
C LEU A 51 -7.28 -1.48 14.62
N LEU A 52 -7.75 -0.24 14.48
CA LEU A 52 -7.15 0.91 15.16
C LEU A 52 -7.23 0.76 16.68
N SER A 53 -8.38 0.35 17.22
CA SER A 53 -8.52 0.14 18.66
C SER A 53 -7.54 -0.92 19.19
N LEU A 54 -7.32 -2.01 18.44
CA LEU A 54 -6.34 -3.04 18.77
C LEU A 54 -4.89 -2.55 18.70
N VAL A 55 -4.54 -1.77 17.67
CA VAL A 55 -3.21 -1.15 17.54
C VAL A 55 -2.95 -0.18 18.69
N HIS A 56 -3.95 0.61 19.07
CA HIS A 56 -3.87 1.52 20.22
C HIS A 56 -3.74 0.78 21.54
N ALA A 57 -4.54 -0.27 21.76
CA ALA A 57 -4.45 -1.11 22.95
C ALA A 57 -3.05 -1.73 23.09
N LYS A 58 -2.47 -2.23 22.00
CA LYS A 58 -1.11 -2.81 22.01
C LYS A 58 -0.02 -1.77 22.27
N LYS A 59 -0.15 -0.55 21.72
CA LYS A 59 0.74 0.58 22.05
C LYS A 59 0.65 0.95 23.53
N ALA A 60 -0.55 0.96 24.12
CA ALA A 60 -0.75 1.25 25.54
C ALA A 60 -0.18 0.16 26.45
N VAL A 61 -0.30 -1.12 26.08
CA VAL A 61 0.29 -2.27 26.81
C VAL A 61 1.82 -2.24 26.75
N SER A 62 2.41 -1.86 25.60
CA SER A 62 3.87 -1.70 25.46
C SER A 62 4.47 -0.63 26.38
N VAL A 63 3.65 0.29 26.91
CA VAL A 63 4.07 1.36 27.83
C VAL A 63 3.90 0.95 29.30
N LYS A 64 3.11 -0.09 29.61
CA LYS A 64 2.66 -0.34 30.99
C LYS A 64 3.05 -1.64 31.67
N ASN A 65 3.47 -2.73 31.03
CA ASN A 65 4.12 -3.88 31.70
C ASN A 65 4.56 -4.96 30.69
N ARG A 66 5.75 -5.53 30.89
CA ARG A 66 6.34 -6.60 30.06
C ARG A 66 5.97 -8.01 30.52
N GLU A 67 5.14 -8.15 31.54
CA GLU A 67 4.85 -9.41 32.19
C GLU A 67 3.35 -9.52 32.45
N LEU A 68 2.76 -10.66 32.11
CA LEU A 68 1.34 -11.04 32.29
C LEU A 68 0.31 -10.34 31.39
N SER A 69 0.17 -10.74 30.12
CA SER A 69 -1.13 -10.67 29.38
C SER A 69 -1.09 -11.23 27.95
N ASN A 70 0.08 -11.47 27.34
CA ASN A 70 0.17 -11.79 25.91
C ASN A 70 -0.50 -13.10 25.44
N ASN A 71 -0.87 -14.04 26.32
CA ASN A 71 -1.29 -15.37 25.86
C ASN A 71 -2.80 -15.62 25.77
N PHE A 72 -3.65 -14.89 26.51
CA PHE A 72 -5.06 -15.27 26.66
C PHE A 72 -6.04 -14.40 25.84
N ILE A 73 -5.81 -13.08 25.75
CA ILE A 73 -6.69 -12.16 25.00
C ILE A 73 -6.30 -12.12 23.50
N GLU A 74 -5.01 -12.33 23.20
CA GLU A 74 -4.46 -12.26 21.84
C GLU A 74 -4.85 -13.48 20.97
N ASN A 75 -5.34 -14.59 21.55
CA ASN A 75 -5.70 -15.79 20.79
C ASN A 75 -7.18 -15.85 20.39
N ASP A 76 -8.11 -15.34 21.21
CA ASP A 76 -9.55 -15.57 20.98
C ASP A 76 -10.16 -14.50 20.06
N ILE A 77 -9.72 -13.25 20.17
CA ILE A 77 -10.17 -12.13 19.33
C ILE A 77 -9.62 -12.26 17.90
N ASN A 78 -8.34 -12.63 17.78
CA ASN A 78 -7.70 -12.86 16.47
C ASN A 78 -8.34 -14.05 15.74
N LYS A 79 -8.73 -15.11 16.46
CA LYS A 79 -9.46 -16.25 15.86
C LYS A 79 -10.85 -15.84 15.37
N LYS A 80 -11.63 -15.14 16.19
CA LYS A 80 -12.97 -14.65 15.82
C LYS A 80 -12.95 -13.69 14.63
N LEU A 81 -11.96 -12.80 14.53
CA LEU A 81 -11.78 -11.93 13.36
C LEU A 81 -11.41 -12.70 12.10
N ILE A 82 -10.49 -13.66 12.21
CA ILE A 82 -10.10 -14.51 11.07
C ILE A 82 -11.29 -15.38 10.62
N GLU A 83 -12.09 -15.90 11.54
CA GLU A 83 -13.32 -16.64 11.20
C GLU A 83 -14.38 -15.74 10.57
N LEU A 84 -14.63 -14.55 11.11
CA LEU A 84 -15.54 -13.57 10.52
C LEU A 84 -15.10 -13.14 9.11
N LEU A 85 -13.79 -12.97 8.90
CA LEU A 85 -13.20 -12.64 7.60
C LEU A 85 -13.32 -13.79 6.59
N LYS A 86 -13.17 -15.06 7.04
CA LYS A 86 -13.36 -16.25 6.21
C LYS A 86 -14.83 -16.50 5.84
N HIS A 87 -15.77 -16.17 6.72
CA HIS A 87 -17.21 -16.34 6.46
C HIS A 87 -17.78 -15.28 5.49
N GLN A 88 -17.09 -14.14 5.30
CA GLN A 88 -17.50 -13.12 4.33
C GLN A 88 -17.00 -13.37 2.90
N THR A 89 -16.24 -14.45 2.67
CA THR A 89 -15.81 -14.85 1.33
C THR A 89 -16.60 -16.08 0.86
N PRO A 90 -17.75 -15.92 0.17
CA PRO A 90 -18.32 -17.02 -0.59
C PRO A 90 -17.42 -17.26 -1.81
N ASN A 91 -17.02 -18.53 -2.02
CA ASN A 91 -16.46 -19.11 -3.25
C ASN A 91 -15.89 -18.11 -4.28
N LEU A 92 -14.62 -17.76 -4.13
CA LEU A 92 -13.83 -17.04 -5.13
C LEU A 92 -13.47 -17.98 -6.29
N SER A 93 -14.44 -18.29 -7.15
CA SER A 93 -14.21 -18.96 -8.44
C SER A 93 -14.22 -18.00 -9.64
N ASP A 94 -14.48 -16.71 -9.45
CA ASP A 94 -14.42 -15.73 -10.53
C ASP A 94 -13.33 -14.68 -10.25
N GLY A 95 -12.43 -14.54 -11.24
CA GLY A 95 -11.22 -13.73 -11.17
C GLY A 95 -11.46 -12.26 -10.80
N TYR A 96 -10.50 -11.72 -10.05
CA TYR A 96 -10.29 -10.30 -9.77
C TYR A 96 -11.35 -9.60 -8.89
N ASN A 97 -11.42 -9.93 -7.60
CA ASN A 97 -11.72 -8.95 -6.54
C ASN A 97 -11.58 -9.54 -5.11
N VAL A 98 -10.39 -10.02 -4.75
CA VAL A 98 -10.09 -10.16 -3.32
C VAL A 98 -9.75 -8.76 -2.82
N SER A 99 -10.62 -8.19 -1.99
CA SER A 99 -10.36 -6.92 -1.30
C SER A 99 -9.01 -7.02 -0.58
N ILE A 100 -7.99 -6.30 -1.07
CA ILE A 100 -6.61 -6.31 -0.54
C ILE A 100 -6.56 -6.01 0.96
N LEU A 101 -7.61 -5.36 1.49
CA LEU A 101 -7.76 -5.11 2.91
C LEU A 101 -7.74 -6.39 3.75
N ILE A 102 -8.40 -7.46 3.34
CA ILE A 102 -8.49 -8.68 4.15
C ILE A 102 -7.10 -9.35 4.29
N PRO A 103 -6.36 -9.63 3.20
CA PRO A 103 -4.98 -10.10 3.29
C PRO A 103 -4.07 -9.13 4.05
N TRP A 104 -4.21 -7.82 3.83
CA TRP A 104 -3.41 -6.81 4.53
C TRP A 104 -3.62 -6.83 6.04
N ILE A 105 -4.86 -6.94 6.49
CA ILE A 105 -5.22 -7.01 7.91
C ILE A 105 -4.72 -8.31 8.54
N ILE A 106 -4.88 -9.45 7.86
CA ILE A 106 -4.35 -10.73 8.33
C ILE A 106 -2.82 -10.65 8.50
N ASN A 107 -2.12 -10.04 7.54
CA ASN A 107 -0.68 -9.87 7.60
C ASN A 107 -0.23 -8.96 8.74
N ILE A 108 -0.97 -7.87 9.02
CA ILE A 108 -0.74 -7.04 10.20
C ILE A 108 -0.79 -7.92 11.46
N PHE A 109 -1.83 -8.73 11.63
CA PHE A 109 -1.95 -9.60 12.81
C PHE A 109 -0.84 -10.64 12.89
N GLN A 110 -0.44 -11.24 11.77
CA GLN A 110 0.67 -12.19 11.74
C GLN A 110 1.99 -11.53 12.14
N ASN A 111 2.29 -10.35 11.59
CA ASN A 111 3.49 -9.60 11.94
C ASN A 111 3.46 -9.09 13.37
N LEU A 112 2.30 -8.70 13.90
CA LEU A 112 2.20 -8.29 15.30
C LEU A 112 2.47 -9.44 16.29
N LYS A 113 2.35 -10.71 15.87
CA LYS A 113 2.76 -11.88 16.68
C LYS A 113 4.27 -12.11 16.68
N THR A 114 5.01 -11.50 15.76
CA THR A 114 6.46 -11.68 15.63
C THR A 114 7.22 -10.42 16.07
N THR A 115 8.54 -10.55 16.23
CA THR A 115 9.42 -9.41 16.47
C THR A 115 9.56 -8.57 15.21
N LYS A 116 9.73 -7.24 15.32
CA LYS A 116 9.86 -6.30 14.19
C LYS A 116 10.84 -6.74 13.10
N ASN A 117 11.94 -7.39 13.47
CA ASN A 117 12.96 -7.86 12.52
C ASN A 117 12.54 -9.10 11.71
N LYS A 118 11.42 -9.72 12.05
CA LYS A 118 10.85 -10.92 11.41
C LYS A 118 9.53 -10.62 10.70
N TYR A 119 9.25 -9.34 10.44
CA TYR A 119 8.08 -8.99 9.66
C TYR A 119 8.25 -9.51 8.23
N SER A 120 7.26 -10.27 7.78
CA SER A 120 7.18 -10.79 6.43
C SER A 120 5.97 -10.16 5.74
N TYR A 121 6.07 -10.00 4.43
CA TYR A 121 5.03 -9.38 3.63
C TYR A 121 4.87 -10.18 2.35
N ASP A 122 3.65 -10.64 2.13
CA ASP A 122 3.27 -11.30 0.88
C ASP A 122 3.41 -10.37 -0.32
N MET A 123 3.60 -10.93 -1.53
CA MET A 123 3.81 -10.21 -2.77
C MET A 123 2.70 -9.19 -3.03
N HIS A 124 1.43 -9.56 -2.81
CA HIS A 124 0.29 -8.67 -2.99
C HIS A 124 0.34 -7.45 -2.05
N ILE A 125 0.86 -7.63 -0.85
CA ILE A 125 1.02 -6.54 0.14
C ILE A 125 2.20 -5.66 -0.22
N GLN A 126 3.27 -6.23 -0.77
CA GLN A 126 4.40 -5.46 -1.28
C GLN A 126 3.97 -4.58 -2.47
N GLN A 127 3.16 -5.11 -3.40
CA GLN A 127 2.58 -4.34 -4.50
C GLN A 127 1.66 -3.23 -4.00
N PHE A 128 0.79 -3.53 -3.03
CA PHE A 128 -0.07 -2.53 -2.40
C PHE A 128 0.75 -1.42 -1.70
N ALA A 129 1.81 -1.81 -0.98
CA ALA A 129 2.72 -0.88 -0.34
C ALA A 129 3.45 0.01 -1.37
N LEU A 130 3.87 -0.57 -2.50
CA LEU A 130 4.49 0.17 -3.60
C LEU A 130 3.52 1.20 -4.19
N LEU A 131 2.25 0.85 -4.38
CA LEU A 131 1.22 1.78 -4.84
C LEU A 131 1.05 2.95 -3.86
N ILE A 132 0.95 2.68 -2.55
CA ILE A 132 0.89 3.76 -1.54
C ILE A 132 2.13 4.64 -1.62
N TYR A 133 3.32 4.05 -1.78
CA TYR A 133 4.57 4.78 -1.85
C TYR A 133 4.66 5.69 -3.08
N MET A 134 4.27 5.18 -4.26
CA MET A 134 4.29 5.93 -5.50
C MET A 134 3.23 7.04 -5.52
N LEU A 135 2.03 6.76 -5.02
CA LEU A 135 0.89 7.68 -5.11
C LEU A 135 0.85 8.70 -3.96
N GLY A 136 1.07 8.24 -2.73
CA GLY A 136 1.08 9.10 -1.55
C GLY A 136 2.43 9.75 -1.29
N GLY A 137 3.49 9.28 -1.96
CA GLY A 137 4.85 9.72 -1.73
C GLY A 137 5.45 9.21 -0.41
N ARG A 138 6.74 9.49 -0.23
CA ARG A 138 7.55 9.03 0.91
C ARG A 138 6.95 9.41 2.28
N ASN A 139 6.47 10.64 2.42
CA ASN A 139 5.96 11.14 3.70
C ASN A 139 4.65 10.46 4.11
N CYS A 140 3.71 10.29 3.17
CA CYS A 140 2.45 9.58 3.45
C CYS A 140 2.74 8.12 3.81
N TYR A 141 3.62 7.47 3.04
CA TYR A 141 4.00 6.09 3.28
C TYR A 141 4.61 5.88 4.68
N GLU A 142 5.61 6.69 5.04
CA GLU A 142 6.26 6.62 6.34
C GLU A 142 5.29 6.94 7.49
N PHE A 143 4.40 7.92 7.29
CA PHE A 143 3.35 8.22 8.25
C PHE A 143 2.46 7.00 8.51
N LEU A 144 1.98 6.33 7.46
CA LEU A 144 1.16 5.12 7.61
C LEU A 144 1.94 3.98 8.28
N ARG A 145 3.17 3.73 7.85
CA ARG A 145 4.04 2.67 8.37
C ARG A 145 4.33 2.83 9.87
N LEU A 146 4.67 4.04 10.30
CA LEU A 146 4.98 4.34 11.71
C LEU A 146 3.74 4.25 12.61
N ASN A 147 2.58 4.62 12.08
CA ASN A 147 1.35 4.61 12.85
C ASN A 147 0.67 3.24 12.92
N LEU A 148 0.80 2.43 11.86
CA LEU A 148 0.28 1.06 11.76
C LEU A 148 1.42 0.05 11.72
N SER A 149 1.91 -0.36 12.89
CA SER A 149 3.03 -1.31 12.99
C SER A 149 2.70 -2.67 12.35
N GLY A 150 3.63 -3.21 11.55
CA GLY A 150 3.45 -4.49 10.85
C GLY A 150 2.59 -4.42 9.58
N SER A 151 2.10 -3.24 9.21
CA SER A 151 1.22 -3.04 8.05
C SER A 151 1.95 -2.87 6.73
N LEU A 152 3.07 -2.15 6.73
CA LEU A 152 3.82 -1.82 5.54
C LEU A 152 5.31 -2.16 5.76
N PRO A 153 6.02 -2.63 4.72
CA PRO A 153 7.45 -2.89 4.81
C PRO A 153 8.27 -1.61 5.06
N HIS A 154 9.57 -1.78 5.34
CA HIS A 154 10.48 -0.64 5.46
C HIS A 154 10.71 0.04 4.11
N ILE A 155 10.95 1.36 4.12
CA ILE A 155 11.22 2.12 2.90
C ILE A 155 12.40 1.59 2.09
N SER A 156 13.46 1.14 2.77
CA SER A 156 14.63 0.53 2.11
C SER A 156 14.25 -0.71 1.30
N ASN A 157 13.24 -1.48 1.76
CA ASN A 157 12.73 -2.62 1.01
C ASN A 157 11.96 -2.15 -0.22
N MET A 158 11.18 -1.07 -0.12
CA MET A 158 10.48 -0.48 -1.26
C MET A 158 11.45 0.06 -2.30
N GLU A 159 12.46 0.82 -1.89
CA GLU A 159 13.50 1.31 -2.78
C GLU A 159 14.28 0.15 -3.42
N SER A 160 14.55 -0.93 -2.69
CA SER A 160 15.14 -2.14 -3.26
C SER A 160 14.22 -2.81 -4.27
N LEU A 161 12.92 -2.92 -4.00
CA LEU A 161 11.96 -3.49 -4.96
C LEU A 161 11.89 -2.65 -6.23
N ILE A 162 11.88 -1.32 -6.12
CA ILE A 162 11.90 -0.42 -7.27
C ILE A 162 13.18 -0.61 -8.08
N ARG A 163 14.34 -0.67 -7.43
CA ARG A 163 15.63 -0.87 -8.10
C ARG A 163 15.78 -2.25 -8.73
N ASN A 164 15.20 -3.28 -8.13
CA ASN A 164 15.31 -4.67 -8.57
C ASN A 164 14.24 -5.08 -9.58
N GLN A 165 13.23 -4.24 -9.82
CA GLN A 165 12.27 -4.50 -10.89
C GLN A 165 13.00 -4.40 -12.23
N GLU A 166 12.85 -5.43 -13.07
CA GLU A 166 13.44 -5.53 -14.42
C GLU A 166 13.03 -4.37 -15.36
N MET A 167 12.12 -3.51 -14.93
CA MET A 167 11.70 -2.29 -15.63
C MET A 167 12.66 -1.12 -15.39
N ARG A 168 13.96 -1.36 -15.49
CA ARG A 168 14.93 -0.26 -15.51
C ARG A 168 14.83 0.42 -16.87
N MET A 169 14.19 1.60 -16.89
CA MET A 169 14.08 2.39 -18.11
C MET A 169 15.45 2.93 -18.48
N THR A 170 15.95 2.49 -19.62
CA THR A 170 17.13 2.96 -20.33
C THR A 170 16.73 4.15 -21.20
N GLU A 171 17.60 5.15 -21.29
CA GLU A 171 17.35 6.32 -22.12
C GLU A 171 17.14 5.89 -23.58
N SER A 172 16.16 6.50 -24.25
CA SER A 172 15.74 6.17 -25.62
C SER A 172 15.14 4.77 -25.82
N GLU A 173 14.94 3.97 -24.77
CA GLU A 173 14.20 2.70 -24.87
C GLU A 173 12.77 2.87 -24.37
N PHE A 174 11.83 2.61 -25.26
CA PHE A 174 10.40 2.65 -24.96
C PHE A 174 9.85 1.23 -24.89
N GLN A 175 9.16 0.90 -23.79
CA GLN A 175 8.60 -0.44 -23.55
C GLN A 175 7.28 -0.65 -24.32
N PHE A 176 7.36 -0.61 -25.65
CA PHE A 176 6.20 -0.78 -26.55
C PHE A 176 5.41 -2.05 -26.28
N GLN A 177 6.08 -3.13 -25.86
CA GLN A 177 5.44 -4.42 -25.61
C GLN A 177 4.44 -4.36 -24.45
N LEU A 178 4.81 -3.74 -23.32
CA LEU A 178 3.91 -3.59 -22.17
C LEU A 178 2.70 -2.72 -22.51
N ILE A 179 2.93 -1.64 -23.26
CA ILE A 179 1.84 -0.76 -23.72
C ILE A 179 0.91 -1.53 -24.64
N LYS A 180 1.43 -2.32 -25.58
CA LYS A 180 0.63 -3.15 -26.49
C LYS A 180 -0.21 -4.17 -25.73
N GLU A 181 0.33 -4.80 -24.70
CA GLU A 181 -0.39 -5.74 -23.83
C GLU A 181 -1.51 -5.04 -23.05
N HIS A 182 -1.22 -3.86 -22.50
CA HIS A 182 -2.18 -3.03 -21.78
C HIS A 182 -3.34 -2.54 -22.69
N LEU A 183 -3.03 -2.12 -23.91
CA LEU A 183 -4.05 -1.70 -24.88
C LEU A 183 -4.96 -2.85 -25.30
N LYS A 184 -4.38 -4.05 -25.50
CA LYS A 184 -5.15 -5.26 -25.78
C LYS A 184 -6.08 -5.63 -24.62
N SER A 185 -5.59 -5.59 -23.37
CA SER A 185 -6.44 -5.89 -22.21
C SER A 185 -7.59 -4.89 -22.05
N ASN A 186 -7.35 -3.63 -22.41
CA ASN A 186 -8.34 -2.56 -22.31
C ASN A 186 -9.18 -2.35 -23.57
N LYS A 187 -9.04 -3.23 -24.59
CA LYS A 187 -9.76 -3.15 -25.88
C LYS A 187 -9.60 -1.77 -26.56
N CYS A 188 -8.42 -1.17 -26.41
CA CYS A 188 -8.10 0.11 -27.00
C CYS A 188 -7.34 -0.11 -28.32
N ASN A 189 -7.86 0.43 -29.42
CA ASN A 189 -7.31 0.21 -30.77
C ASN A 189 -6.42 1.36 -31.26
N TYR A 190 -6.48 2.52 -30.59
CA TYR A 190 -5.79 3.73 -31.03
C TYR A 190 -5.13 4.42 -29.84
N VAL A 191 -3.88 4.87 -30.04
CA VAL A 191 -3.14 5.67 -29.07
C VAL A 191 -2.58 6.88 -29.80
N PHE A 192 -2.75 8.05 -29.20
CA PHE A 192 -2.13 9.28 -29.63
C PHE A 192 -0.93 9.54 -28.71
N ILE A 193 0.23 9.79 -29.30
CA ILE A 193 1.45 10.14 -28.57
C ILE A 193 1.75 11.59 -28.91
N ALA A 194 1.86 12.41 -27.88
CA ALA A 194 2.38 13.77 -28.00
C ALA A 194 3.68 13.83 -27.19
N GLU A 195 4.72 14.36 -27.81
CA GLU A 195 6.00 14.61 -27.15
C GLU A 195 6.11 16.12 -26.90
N ASP A 196 6.45 16.48 -25.67
CA ASP A 196 6.77 17.85 -25.29
C ASP A 196 8.12 17.85 -24.58
N ALA A 197 8.99 18.80 -24.93
CA ALA A 197 10.32 18.90 -24.38
C ALA A 197 10.26 19.71 -23.07
N THR A 198 10.34 19.01 -21.94
CA THR A 198 10.44 19.68 -20.64
C THR A 198 11.88 20.14 -20.41
N SER A 199 12.07 21.42 -20.04
CA SER A 199 13.40 21.92 -19.69
C SER A 199 13.94 21.17 -18.45
N SER A 200 15.08 20.50 -18.60
CA SER A 200 15.80 19.86 -17.50
C SER A 200 16.88 20.78 -16.94
N ILE A 201 17.18 20.63 -15.64
CA ILE A 201 18.31 21.33 -15.02
C ILE A 201 19.59 20.63 -15.50
N CYS A 202 20.50 21.38 -16.14
CA CYS A 202 21.80 20.86 -16.55
C CYS A 202 22.62 20.48 -15.31
N ARG A 203 22.72 19.18 -15.05
CA ARG A 203 23.48 18.62 -13.93
C ARG A 203 24.08 17.29 -14.37
N ILE A 204 25.35 17.10 -14.02
CA ILE A 204 26.03 15.82 -14.18
C ILE A 204 25.97 15.10 -12.83
N ASP A 205 25.34 13.94 -12.80
CA ASP A 205 25.27 13.07 -11.64
C ASP A 205 25.97 11.74 -11.92
N TYR A 206 26.55 11.14 -10.88
CA TYR A 206 27.20 9.84 -10.98
C TYR A 206 26.22 8.73 -10.58
N ASP A 207 25.96 7.80 -11.49
CA ASP A 207 25.22 6.57 -11.20
C ASP A 207 26.20 5.46 -10.83
N ALA A 208 26.22 5.11 -9.54
CA ALA A 208 27.07 4.06 -9.01
C ALA A 208 26.72 2.66 -9.52
N THR A 209 25.51 2.44 -10.01
CA THR A 209 25.05 1.11 -10.44
C THR A 209 25.49 0.78 -11.87
N SER A 210 25.49 1.75 -12.77
CA SER A 210 26.05 1.63 -14.12
C SER A 210 27.52 2.07 -14.19
N ASN A 211 28.06 2.62 -13.10
CA ASN A 211 29.40 3.20 -13.03
C ASN A 211 29.62 4.25 -14.14
N SER A 212 28.64 5.14 -14.30
CA SER A 212 28.63 6.14 -15.38
C SER A 212 28.20 7.52 -14.88
N PHE A 213 28.71 8.57 -15.52
CA PHE A 213 28.18 9.93 -15.36
C PHE A 213 27.00 10.12 -16.30
N ILE A 214 25.89 10.62 -15.77
CA ILE A 214 24.65 10.88 -16.49
C ILE A 214 24.37 12.39 -16.42
N GLY A 215 24.00 12.98 -17.56
CA GLY A 215 23.65 14.39 -17.66
C GLY A 215 24.43 15.12 -18.75
N PHE A 216 24.09 16.39 -18.93
CA PHE A 216 24.66 17.23 -19.98
C PHE A 216 25.30 18.47 -19.34
N SER A 217 26.49 18.82 -19.81
CA SER A 217 27.09 20.12 -19.51
C SER A 217 26.47 21.19 -20.41
N SER A 218 26.43 22.43 -19.91
CA SER A 218 26.06 23.61 -20.72
C SER A 218 27.11 23.94 -21.78
#